data_AF-A0A9E4WEV1-F1
#
_entry.id   AF-A0A9E4WEV1-F1
#
_cell.length_a   1.000
_cell.length_b   1.000
_cell.length_c   1.000
_cell.angle_alpha   90.00
_cell.angle_beta   90.00
_cell.angle_gamma   90.00
#
_symmetry.space_group_name_H-M   'P 1'
#
loop_
_entity.id
_entity.type
_entity.pdbx_description
1 polymer ?
#
loop_
_entity_poly.entity_id
_entity_poly.type
_entity_poly.pdbx_seq_one_letter_code
_entity_poly.pdbx_strand_id
1 'polypeptide(L)' 'MSKIALITGASRGLGAELVGFLAEQGYDLVLTARAAETLATVACSLDRFGGR' A
#
# COMPACT_ATOMS: atom_id res chain seq x y z
N MET A 1 0.45 10.55 -16.50
CA MET A 1 1.30 9.44 -16.06
C MET A 1 1.18 9.37 -14.55
N SER A 2 0.68 8.27 -13.99
CA SER A 2 0.56 8.11 -12.53
C SER A 2 1.95 7.96 -11.91
N LYS A 3 2.15 8.52 -10.71
CA LYS A 3 3.40 8.36 -9.97
C LYS A 3 3.36 7.03 -9.23
N ILE A 4 4.48 6.29 -9.27
CA ILE A 4 4.60 5.00 -8.57
C ILE A 4 5.32 5.24 -7.23
N ALA A 5 4.80 4.65 -6.14
CA ALA A 5 5.45 4.65 -4.83
C ALA A 5 5.76 3.22 -4.37
N LEU A 6 7.04 2.95 -4.08
CA LEU A 6 7.50 1.72 -3.42
C LEU A 6 7.54 1.93 -1.91
N ILE A 7 6.72 1.19 -1.16
CA ILE A 7 6.64 1.29 0.30
C ILE A 7 7.23 0.03 0.92
N THR A 8 8.38 0.18 1.56
CA THR A 8 9.02 -0.88 2.34
C THR A 8 8.53 -0.85 3.79
N GLY A 9 8.22 -2.02 4.36
CA GLY A 9 7.62 -2.09 5.68
C GLY A 9 6.13 -1.71 5.71
N ALA A 10 5.43 -1.87 4.59
CA ALA A 10 4.03 -1.49 4.41
C ALA A 10 3.02 -2.23 5.32
N SER A 11 3.46 -3.26 6.04
CA SER A 11 2.57 -4.09 6.87
C SER A 11 2.13 -3.45 8.20
N ARG A 12 2.77 -2.36 8.67
CA ARG A 12 2.47 -1.76 9.99
C ARG A 12 3.03 -0.35 10.15
N GLY A 13 2.55 0.37 11.17
CA GLY A 13 3.05 1.69 11.55
C GLY A 13 2.95 2.69 10.40
N LEU A 14 3.94 3.58 10.28
CA LEU A 14 3.97 4.59 9.21
C LEU A 14 3.87 4.00 7.81
N GLY A 15 4.47 2.82 7.58
CA GLY A 15 4.40 2.16 6.27
C GLY A 15 2.96 1.85 5.86
N ALA A 16 2.13 1.38 6.80
CA ALA A 16 0.71 1.09 6.55
C ALA A 16 -0.13 2.38 6.36
N GLU A 17 0.11 3.41 7.18
CA GLU A 17 -0.59 4.70 7.04
C GLU A 17 -0.31 5.37 5.70
N LEU A 18 0.94 5.32 5.21
CA LEU A 18 1.33 5.89 3.94
C LEU A 18 0.64 5.23 2.74
N VAL A 19 0.26 3.95 2.85
CA VAL A 19 -0.43 3.23 1.77
C VAL A 19 -1.74 3.94 1.44
N GLY A 20 -2.61 4.15 2.43
CA GLY A 20 -3.90 4.82 2.22
C GLY A 20 -3.72 6.26 1.74
N PHE A 21 -2.82 7.01 2.38
CA PHE A 21 -2.54 8.41 2.05
C PHE A 21 -2.08 8.61 0.60
N LEU A 22 -1.24 7.72 0.07
CA LEU A 22 -0.75 7.78 -1.30
C LEU A 22 -1.77 7.23 -2.31
N ALA A 23 -2.54 6.20 -1.93
CA ALA A 23 -3.63 5.69 -2.76
C ALA A 23 -4.70 6.77 -3.00
N GLU A 24 -5.08 7.53 -1.97
CA GLU A 24 -6.05 8.64 -2.07
C GLU A 24 -5.56 9.78 -2.98
N GLN A 25 -4.25 9.91 -3.16
CA GLN A 25 -3.64 10.88 -4.07
C GLN A 25 -3.46 10.34 -5.50
N GLY A 26 -3.91 9.10 -5.77
CA GLY A 26 -3.86 8.48 -7.10
C GLY A 26 -2.48 7.95 -7.48
N TYR A 27 -1.65 7.56 -6.52
CA TYR A 27 -0.41 6.85 -6.80
C TYR A 27 -0.66 5.36 -7.10
N ASP A 28 0.14 4.80 -8.00
CA ASP A 28 0.28 3.35 -8.12
C ASP A 28 1.23 2.84 -7.03
N LEU A 29 0.80 1.85 -6.26
CA LEU A 29 1.55 1.42 -5.07
C LEU A 29 2.21 0.05 -5.29
N VAL A 30 3.47 -0.07 -4.87
CA VAL A 30 4.18 -1.34 -4.73
C VAL A 30 4.49 -1.53 -3.25
N LEU A 31 3.91 -2.55 -2.64
CA LEU A 31 4.02 -2.79 -1.21
C LEU A 31 4.96 -3.96 -0.93
N THR A 32 5.87 -3.79 0.04
CA THR A 32 6.72 -4.89 0.49
C THR A 32 6.89 -4.88 2.00
N ALA A 33 6.87 -6.06 2.61
CA ALA A 33 7.11 -6.28 4.03
C ALA A 33 7.45 -7.75 4.29
N ARG A 34 8.04 -8.05 5.45
CA ARG A 34 8.37 -9.43 5.87
C ARG A 34 7.15 -10.24 6.32
N ALA A 35 6.11 -9.57 6.82
CA ALA A 35 4.90 -10.21 7.33
C ALA A 35 3.84 -10.27 6.23
N ALA A 36 3.82 -11.37 5.47
CA ALA A 36 2.94 -11.54 4.31
C ALA A 36 1.45 -11.42 4.64
N GLU A 37 1.00 -12.01 5.76
CA GLU A 37 -0.41 -11.97 6.17
C GLU A 37 -0.88 -10.54 6.46
N THR A 38 -0.13 -9.79 7.27
CA THR A 38 -0.49 -8.40 7.58
C THR A 38 -0.35 -7.50 6.35
N LEU A 39 0.61 -7.77 5.47
CA LEU A 39 0.73 -7.07 4.19
C LEU A 39 -0.50 -7.28 3.30
N ALA A 40 -1.01 -8.52 3.25
CA ALA A 40 -2.23 -8.84 2.50
C ALA A 40 -3.46 -8.13 3.07
N THR A 41 -3.59 -8.01 4.40
CA THR A 41 -4.66 -7.20 5.02
C THR A 41 -4.57 -5.74 4.60
N VAL A 42 -3.37 -5.15 4.59
CA VAL A 42 -3.17 -3.77 4.12
C VAL A 42 -3.52 -3.64 2.64
N ALA A 43 -3.10 -4.59 1.79
CA ALA A 43 -3.43 -4.58 0.37
C ALA A 43 -4.95 -4.68 0.12
N CYS A 44 -5.64 -5.58 0.81
CA CYS A 44 -7.11 -5.72 0.70
C CYS A 44 -7.86 -4.44 1.12
N SER A 45 -7.32 -3.67 2.08
CA SER A 45 -7.93 -2.38 2.46
C SER A 45 -7.97 -1.35 1.32
N LEU A 46 -7.22 -1.59 0.25
CA LEU A 46 -7.12 -0.72 -0.92
C LEU A 46 -8.00 -1.17 -2.10
N ASP A 47 -8.81 -2.22 -1.98
CA ASP A 47 -9.61 -2.75 -3.10
C ASP A 47 -10.45 -1.67 -3.80
N ARG A 48 -10.90 -0.64 -3.04
CA ARG A 48 -11.63 0.53 -3.55
C ARG A 48 -10.85 1.41 -4.54
N PHE A 49 -9.51 1.36 -4.51
CA PHE A 49 -8.63 2.09 -5.42
C PHE A 49 -8.26 1.27 -6.66
N GLY A 50 -8.67 -0.01 -6.71
CA GLY A 50 -8.24 -0.96 -7.73
C GLY A 50 -6.81 -1.45 -7.52
N GLY A 51 -6.37 -2.40 -8.34
CA GLY A 51 -5.07 -3.05 -8.20
C GLY A 51 -5.18 -4.56 -8.14
N ARG A 52 -4.05 -5.23 -7.90
CA ARG A 52 -3.90 -6.68 -7.84
C ARG A 52 -3.00 -7.09 -6.68
#